data_AF-A0AAU1Y625-F1
#
_entry.id   AF-A0AAU1Y625-F1
#
_cell.length_a   1.000
_cell.length_b   1.000
_cell.length_c   1.000
_cell.angle_alpha   90.00
_cell.angle_beta   90.00
_cell.angle_gamma   90.00
#
_symmetry.space_group_name_H-M   'P 1'
#
loop_
_entity.id
_entity.type
_entity.pdbx_description
1 polymer ?
#
loop_
_entity_poly.entity_id
_entity_poly.type
_entity_poly.pdbx_seq_one_letter_code
_entity_poly.pdbx_strand_id
1 'polypeptide(L)'
;MSLGDEHGYESSRTGDDGAYGAYGGYAGTGQTRTRLPEGDAPYGGAPRRPRSSSRSLVTIVGVVVLLIAAIAFANRGGGDTDTGSGDAKTETAPTAASGERPVESKTAGIPTGFARSEEGVQSAAANYAVALGSTGMFHTESRHSIVDALYTSDAAAKLQTPLDEAYSADFLSNMGLDSDGNPPEGSTFVSRVTPLGTTVQDYGDTGAKVAVWYMGLIGMSGKSSTDPVTSTWKTWTFDLQWSNGDWKIVTDSQKDGPAPVPGDDQAATSEEISKAVEEYGGFTYAR
;
A
#
# COMPACT_ATOMS: atom_id res chain seq x y z
N MET A 1 25.27 -20.36 -76.74
CA MET A 1 24.18 -21.35 -76.74
C MET A 1 23.44 -21.18 -75.43
N SER A 2 22.13 -21.04 -75.32
CA SER A 2 21.04 -20.82 -76.27
C SER A 2 19.76 -20.81 -75.43
N LEU A 3 18.82 -19.91 -75.75
CA LEU A 3 17.36 -20.07 -75.65
C LEU A 3 16.79 -20.09 -74.22
N GLY A 4 15.82 -19.26 -73.84
CA GLY A 4 14.62 -18.91 -74.61
C GLY A 4 13.50 -19.88 -74.20
N ASP A 5 12.40 -19.36 -73.66
CA ASP A 5 11.08 -19.50 -74.28
C ASP A 5 9.97 -18.97 -73.36
N GLU A 6 9.19 -18.08 -73.97
CA GLU A 6 7.93 -17.52 -73.52
C GLU A 6 6.77 -18.54 -73.72
N HIS A 7 5.63 -18.25 -73.08
CA HIS A 7 4.32 -18.05 -73.73
C HIS A 7 3.14 -18.65 -72.95
N GLY A 8 2.12 -17.82 -72.81
CA GLY A 8 0.77 -18.17 -72.42
C GLY A 8 -0.14 -16.93 -72.48
N TYR A 9 -0.51 -16.52 -73.69
CA TYR A 9 -1.45 -15.45 -74.00
C TYR A 9 -2.84 -16.01 -74.34
N GLU A 10 -3.91 -15.38 -73.83
CA GLU A 10 -5.23 -15.20 -74.45
C GLU A 10 -5.90 -14.02 -73.68
N SER A 11 -6.25 -12.83 -74.20
CA SER A 11 -6.97 -12.38 -75.41
C SER A 11 -8.41 -12.91 -75.44
N SER A 12 -9.52 -12.13 -75.50
CA SER A 12 -9.76 -10.70 -75.71
C SER A 12 -11.28 -10.37 -75.66
N ARG A 13 -11.60 -9.05 -75.69
CA ARG A 13 -12.86 -8.37 -76.14
C ARG A 13 -14.04 -8.35 -75.14
N THR A 14 -14.79 -7.26 -74.91
CA THR A 14 -15.16 -6.08 -75.74
C THR A 14 -15.69 -4.96 -74.82
N GLY A 15 -15.52 -3.68 -75.20
CA GLY A 15 -16.38 -2.58 -74.73
C GLY A 15 -15.67 -1.27 -74.36
N ASP A 16 -15.34 -0.48 -75.38
CA ASP A 16 -15.31 1.00 -75.38
C ASP A 16 -16.73 1.49 -74.91
N ASP A 17 -17.03 2.66 -74.35
CA ASP A 17 -16.55 4.04 -74.53
C ASP A 17 -17.15 4.89 -73.37
N GLY A 18 -16.44 5.93 -72.88
CA GLY A 18 -17.08 6.86 -71.92
C GLY A 18 -16.22 7.72 -70.97
N ALA A 19 -15.26 8.48 -71.49
CA ALA A 19 -15.28 9.95 -71.31
C ALA A 19 -15.45 10.60 -69.90
N TYR A 20 -14.30 11.00 -69.32
CA TYR A 20 -14.01 12.24 -68.57
C TYR A 20 -14.68 12.52 -67.19
N GLY A 21 -13.81 12.60 -66.16
CA GLY A 21 -13.75 13.81 -65.34
C GLY A 21 -14.37 13.78 -63.93
N ALA A 22 -13.49 13.51 -62.97
CA ALA A 22 -13.26 14.34 -61.78
C ALA A 22 -13.90 13.94 -60.43
N TYR A 23 -13.09 14.24 -59.39
CA TYR A 23 -13.34 14.37 -57.94
C TYR A 23 -13.79 13.15 -57.11
N GLY A 24 -12.82 12.61 -56.33
CA GLY A 24 -12.92 12.72 -54.87
C GLY A 24 -13.19 11.44 -54.06
N GLY A 25 -12.16 10.98 -53.36
CA GLY A 25 -12.24 10.78 -51.91
C GLY A 25 -12.91 9.52 -51.36
N TYR A 26 -12.06 8.54 -51.06
CA TYR A 26 -12.15 7.45 -50.08
C TYR A 26 -13.38 7.37 -49.14
N ALA A 27 -13.88 6.14 -49.08
CA ALA A 27 -14.92 5.61 -48.22
C ALA A 27 -14.59 5.62 -46.71
N GLY A 28 -15.66 5.70 -45.90
CA GLY A 28 -15.76 4.96 -44.65
C GLY A 28 -15.77 5.78 -43.35
N THR A 29 -16.95 6.25 -42.92
CA THR A 29 -17.23 6.41 -41.47
C THR A 29 -18.67 6.01 -41.16
N GLY A 30 -18.81 4.88 -40.45
CA GLY A 30 -20.06 4.42 -39.85
C GLY A 30 -20.43 5.28 -38.65
N GLN A 31 -21.71 5.59 -38.57
CA GLN A 31 -22.36 6.46 -37.61
C GLN A 31 -22.43 5.83 -36.21
N THR A 32 -22.18 6.64 -35.17
CA THR A 32 -22.97 6.59 -33.92
C THR A 32 -22.99 8.00 -33.32
N ARG A 33 -24.06 8.74 -33.62
CA ARG A 33 -24.44 9.98 -32.91
C ARG A 33 -25.33 9.58 -31.75
N THR A 34 -24.82 9.67 -30.53
CA THR A 34 -25.68 9.73 -29.33
C THR A 34 -25.97 11.20 -29.08
N ARG A 35 -27.12 11.70 -29.54
CA ARG A 35 -27.63 13.02 -29.13
C ARG A 35 -28.35 12.85 -27.79
N LEU A 36 -27.88 13.54 -26.76
CA LEU A 36 -28.66 13.84 -25.56
C LEU A 36 -29.82 14.78 -25.95
N PRO A 37 -31.03 14.61 -25.43
CA PRO A 37 -32.09 15.61 -25.57
C PRO A 37 -31.80 16.80 -24.63
N GLU A 38 -31.67 17.98 -25.22
CA GLU A 38 -31.69 19.26 -24.51
C GLU A 38 -33.12 19.51 -24.01
N GLY A 39 -33.28 19.57 -22.68
CA GLY A 39 -34.49 20.02 -22.02
C GLY A 39 -34.30 21.46 -21.55
N ASP A 40 -35.08 22.37 -22.11
CA ASP A 40 -35.20 23.77 -21.67
C ASP A 40 -35.63 23.85 -20.20
N ALA A 41 -34.74 24.37 -19.35
CA ALA A 41 -35.07 24.81 -17.99
C ALA A 41 -34.61 26.26 -17.80
N PRO A 42 -35.55 27.23 -17.70
CA PRO A 42 -35.23 28.64 -17.75
C PRO A 42 -35.15 29.26 -16.35
N TYR A 43 -34.20 28.90 -15.48
CA TYR A 43 -33.93 29.69 -14.26
C TYR A 43 -32.51 29.44 -13.69
N GLY A 44 -31.72 30.52 -13.61
CA GLY A 44 -30.74 30.77 -12.54
C GLY A 44 -29.47 29.92 -12.52
N GLY A 45 -28.40 30.42 -13.15
CA GLY A 45 -27.04 29.96 -12.89
C GLY A 45 -26.64 30.21 -11.44
N ALA A 46 -26.44 29.14 -10.67
CA ALA A 46 -25.81 29.20 -9.36
C ALA A 46 -24.29 28.99 -9.52
N PRO A 47 -23.43 29.86 -8.94
CA PRO A 47 -21.99 29.66 -9.00
C PRO A 47 -21.61 28.41 -8.21
N ARG A 48 -20.84 27.51 -8.84
CA ARG A 48 -20.17 26.39 -8.17
C ARG A 48 -19.27 26.97 -7.09
N ARG A 49 -19.68 26.89 -5.82
CA ARG A 49 -18.81 27.22 -4.67
C ARG A 49 -17.64 26.24 -4.65
N PRO A 50 -16.37 26.69 -4.73
CA PRO A 50 -15.27 25.84 -4.35
C PRO A 50 -15.08 25.91 -2.83
N ARG A 51 -14.66 24.76 -2.27
CA ARG A 51 -14.21 24.50 -0.88
C ARG A 51 -15.25 23.88 0.05
N SER A 52 -15.02 22.62 0.40
CA SER A 52 -14.33 22.40 1.66
C SER A 52 -13.09 21.54 1.37
N SER A 53 -11.93 22.05 1.74
CA SER A 53 -10.72 21.25 1.85
C SER A 53 -10.89 20.39 3.09
N SER A 54 -10.88 19.07 2.95
CA SER A 54 -10.75 18.11 4.05
C SER A 54 -9.36 18.20 4.67
N ARG A 55 -9.06 19.35 5.29
CA ARG A 55 -7.93 19.53 6.18
C ARG A 55 -8.42 19.25 7.61
N SER A 56 -8.67 17.99 7.94
CA SER A 56 -8.89 17.54 9.34
C SER A 56 -8.87 16.02 9.55
N LEU A 57 -8.18 15.24 8.71
CA LEU A 57 -8.04 13.79 8.92
C LEU A 57 -6.63 13.29 8.54
N VAL A 58 -5.62 14.14 8.72
CA VAL A 58 -4.20 13.80 8.45
C VAL A 58 -3.42 13.53 9.74
N THR A 59 -4.02 13.69 10.91
CA THR A 59 -3.27 13.73 12.18
C THR A 59 -3.06 12.41 12.88
N ILE A 60 -3.70 11.31 12.49
CA ILE A 60 -3.58 10.05 13.27
C ILE A 60 -2.39 9.21 12.81
N VAL A 61 -2.09 9.16 11.51
CA VAL A 61 -1.01 8.31 10.96
C VAL A 61 0.31 9.07 10.75
N GLY A 62 0.33 10.38 10.99
CA GLY A 62 1.54 11.20 10.96
C GLY A 62 2.35 11.19 12.26
N VAL A 63 1.74 10.78 13.39
CA VAL A 63 2.36 10.90 14.72
C VAL A 63 3.49 9.90 14.91
N VAL A 64 3.35 8.64 14.48
CA VAL A 64 4.44 7.65 14.57
C VAL A 64 5.62 8.02 13.63
N VAL A 65 5.32 8.52 12.43
CA VAL A 65 6.34 8.93 11.43
C VAL A 65 7.13 10.17 11.88
N LEU A 66 6.45 11.20 12.40
CA LEU A 66 7.10 12.42 12.87
C LEU A 66 7.91 12.20 14.15
N LEU A 67 7.42 11.36 15.07
CA LEU A 67 8.09 11.12 16.35
C LEU A 67 9.38 10.29 16.17
N ILE A 68 9.41 9.33 15.24
CA ILE A 68 10.62 8.55 14.97
C ILE A 68 11.64 9.38 14.17
N ALA A 69 11.19 10.21 13.21
CA ALA A 69 12.08 11.10 12.45
C ALA A 69 12.78 12.16 13.32
N ALA A 70 12.12 12.69 14.36
CA ALA A 70 12.71 13.66 15.29
C ALA A 70 13.85 13.06 16.13
N ILE A 71 13.73 11.78 16.53
CA ILE A 71 14.75 11.08 17.33
C ILE A 71 15.96 10.68 16.47
N ALA A 72 15.75 10.32 15.19
CA ALA A 72 16.84 10.01 14.26
C ALA A 72 17.75 11.22 14.00
N PHE A 73 17.20 12.44 13.98
CA PHE A 73 17.99 13.66 13.81
C PHE A 73 18.81 14.05 15.06
N ALA A 74 18.33 13.72 16.26
CA ALA A 74 19.03 14.04 17.50
C ALA A 74 20.34 13.23 17.69
N ASN A 75 20.47 12.08 17.01
CA ASN A 75 21.64 11.19 17.12
C ASN A 75 22.61 11.25 15.94
N ARG A 76 22.37 12.08 14.92
CA ARG A 76 23.28 12.17 13.76
C ARG A 76 24.11 13.45 13.77
N GLY A 77 25.19 13.41 14.53
CA GLY A 77 26.33 14.31 14.32
C GLY A 77 26.99 14.04 12.96
N GLY A 78 27.02 15.08 12.12
CA GLY A 78 28.06 15.39 11.14
C GLY A 78 28.46 14.36 10.10
N GLY A 79 28.26 14.71 8.82
CA GLY A 79 28.97 14.07 7.71
C GLY A 79 28.29 14.28 6.36
N ASP A 80 28.57 15.44 5.75
CA ASP A 80 28.32 15.69 4.33
C ASP A 80 29.32 14.87 3.51
N THR A 81 28.83 14.06 2.55
CA THR A 81 29.54 13.76 1.30
C THR A 81 28.54 13.34 0.23
N ASP A 82 28.42 14.21 -0.76
CA ASP A 82 27.85 13.96 -2.08
C ASP A 82 28.70 12.92 -2.84
N THR A 83 28.08 11.87 -3.37
CA THR A 83 28.56 11.17 -4.58
C THR A 83 27.38 10.55 -5.32
N GLY A 84 27.14 11.03 -6.54
CA GLY A 84 26.15 10.47 -7.46
C GLY A 84 26.63 9.20 -8.16
N SER A 85 25.66 8.34 -8.50
CA SER A 85 25.65 7.26 -9.53
C SER A 85 24.40 6.43 -9.23
N GLY A 86 23.57 5.95 -10.14
CA GLY A 86 23.42 5.92 -11.58
C GLY A 86 22.17 5.05 -11.79
N ASP A 87 21.33 5.32 -12.80
CA ASP A 87 20.05 4.63 -13.01
C ASP A 87 20.24 3.12 -13.27
N ALA A 88 20.31 2.33 -12.19
CA ALA A 88 20.14 0.89 -12.24
C ALA A 88 18.64 0.61 -12.08
N LYS A 89 17.98 0.32 -13.20
CA LYS A 89 16.57 -0.08 -13.22
C LYS A 89 16.45 -1.42 -12.47
N THR A 90 15.94 -1.38 -11.24
CA THR A 90 15.68 -2.58 -10.44
C THR A 90 14.64 -3.43 -11.17
N GLU A 91 15.02 -4.61 -11.64
CA GLU A 91 14.07 -5.55 -12.25
C GLU A 91 13.18 -6.15 -11.16
N THR A 92 11.87 -5.98 -11.29
CA THR A 92 10.88 -6.62 -10.43
C THR A 92 10.75 -8.09 -10.83
N ALA A 93 11.41 -8.98 -10.09
CA ALA A 93 11.22 -10.42 -10.25
C ALA A 93 9.86 -10.85 -9.62
N PRO A 94 9.14 -11.80 -10.23
CA PRO A 94 7.99 -12.44 -9.59
C PRO A 94 8.40 -13.00 -8.22
N THR A 95 7.49 -12.98 -7.25
CA THR A 95 7.69 -13.67 -5.97
C THR A 95 7.79 -15.17 -6.23
N ALA A 96 9.01 -15.69 -6.36
CA ALA A 96 9.25 -17.12 -6.39
C ALA A 96 8.77 -17.72 -5.06
N ALA A 97 8.08 -18.86 -5.12
CA ALA A 97 7.85 -19.68 -3.93
C ALA A 97 9.24 -20.01 -3.36
N SER A 98 9.48 -19.62 -2.12
CA SER A 98 10.75 -19.84 -1.44
C SER A 98 11.13 -21.31 -1.45
N GLY A 99 10.16 -22.19 -1.19
CA GLY A 99 10.40 -23.62 -0.95
C GLY A 99 10.62 -23.92 0.54
N GLU A 100 10.78 -22.88 1.35
CA GLU A 100 10.87 -22.93 2.81
C GLU A 100 9.49 -23.09 3.45
N ARG A 101 9.45 -23.82 4.57
CA ARG A 101 8.22 -23.94 5.35
C ARG A 101 7.95 -22.62 6.07
N PRO A 102 6.68 -22.17 6.15
CA PRO A 102 6.31 -21.10 7.05
C PRO A 102 6.82 -21.38 8.46
N VAL A 103 7.29 -20.34 9.16
CA VAL A 103 7.65 -20.51 10.56
C VAL A 103 6.43 -20.91 11.37
N GLU A 104 6.55 -21.99 12.14
CA GLU A 104 5.46 -22.49 13.00
C GLU A 104 5.49 -21.82 14.38
N SER A 105 6.66 -21.29 14.78
CA SER A 105 6.84 -20.67 16.08
C SER A 105 6.22 -19.28 16.12
N LYS A 106 5.64 -18.93 17.27
CA LYS A 106 5.05 -17.61 17.51
C LYS A 106 5.45 -17.07 18.87
N THR A 107 5.69 -15.76 18.94
CA THR A 107 5.83 -14.99 20.18
C THR A 107 4.76 -13.90 20.19
N ALA A 108 3.95 -13.83 21.25
CA ALA A 108 2.79 -12.92 21.30
C ALA A 108 1.83 -13.03 20.09
N GLY A 109 1.69 -14.24 19.53
CA GLY A 109 0.87 -14.47 18.33
C GLY A 109 1.53 -14.06 17.00
N ILE A 110 2.70 -13.43 17.05
CA ILE A 110 3.48 -13.00 15.89
C ILE A 110 4.42 -14.13 15.47
N PRO A 111 4.52 -14.48 14.18
CA PRO A 111 5.47 -15.48 13.71
C PRO A 111 6.93 -15.08 14.02
N THR A 112 7.74 -16.05 14.45
CA THR A 112 9.14 -15.86 14.84
C THR A 112 10.04 -16.97 14.31
N GLY A 113 11.36 -16.76 14.37
CA GLY A 113 12.36 -17.75 13.97
C GLY A 113 12.54 -17.82 12.46
N PHE A 114 12.47 -16.66 11.80
CA PHE A 114 12.66 -16.57 10.35
C PHE A 114 14.08 -16.96 9.97
N ALA A 115 14.25 -17.53 8.77
CA ALA A 115 15.58 -17.91 8.31
C ALA A 115 16.52 -16.69 8.19
N ARG A 116 17.81 -16.92 8.43
CA ARG A 116 18.86 -15.92 8.16
C ARG A 116 19.22 -15.92 6.67
N SER A 117 18.26 -15.50 5.85
CA SER A 117 18.33 -15.33 4.40
C SER A 117 17.61 -14.05 3.98
N GLU A 118 17.77 -13.66 2.71
CA GLU A 118 17.03 -12.53 2.14
C GLU A 118 15.51 -12.76 2.16
N GLU A 119 15.07 -13.99 1.87
CA GLU A 119 13.66 -14.38 1.94
C GLU A 119 13.14 -14.35 3.37
N GLY A 120 13.92 -14.88 4.32
CA GLY A 120 13.55 -14.90 5.72
C GLY A 120 13.41 -13.50 6.32
N VAL A 121 14.29 -12.56 5.94
CA VAL A 121 14.18 -11.18 6.43
C VAL A 121 13.03 -10.40 5.78
N GLN A 122 12.69 -10.69 4.52
CA GLN A 122 11.47 -10.17 3.90
C GLN A 122 10.22 -10.70 4.60
N SER A 123 10.21 -11.99 4.92
CA SER A 123 9.14 -12.62 5.69
C SER A 123 8.99 -12.02 7.07
N ALA A 124 10.10 -11.78 7.76
CA ALA A 124 10.11 -11.08 9.04
C ALA A 124 9.49 -9.68 8.90
N ALA A 125 10.02 -8.85 8.00
CA ALA A 125 9.57 -7.47 7.80
C ALA A 125 8.06 -7.37 7.44
N ALA A 126 7.57 -8.25 6.58
CA ALA A 126 6.15 -8.28 6.21
C ALA A 126 5.25 -8.60 7.40
N ASN A 127 5.60 -9.60 8.22
CA ASN A 127 4.81 -9.95 9.41
C ASN A 127 4.94 -8.89 10.52
N TYR A 128 6.08 -8.23 10.63
CA TYR A 128 6.27 -7.15 11.59
C TYR A 128 5.39 -5.94 11.25
N ALA A 129 5.28 -5.59 9.95
CA ALA A 129 4.35 -4.56 9.49
C ALA A 129 2.88 -4.90 9.82
N VAL A 130 2.47 -6.17 9.70
CA VAL A 130 1.13 -6.63 10.09
C VAL A 130 0.90 -6.44 11.59
N ALA A 131 1.85 -6.88 12.42
CA ALA A 131 1.73 -6.81 13.87
C ALA A 131 1.70 -5.35 14.39
N LEU A 132 2.63 -4.51 13.90
CA LEU A 132 2.71 -3.08 14.25
C LEU A 132 1.55 -2.25 13.68
N GLY A 133 0.88 -2.74 12.63
CA GLY A 133 -0.30 -2.13 12.04
C GLY A 133 -1.63 -2.69 12.55
N SER A 134 -1.61 -3.46 13.65
CA SER A 134 -2.79 -4.13 14.20
C SER A 134 -3.46 -3.33 15.31
N THR A 135 -4.71 -3.71 15.66
CA THR A 135 -5.40 -3.19 16.84
C THR A 135 -4.66 -3.44 18.14
N GLY A 136 -3.77 -4.45 18.19
CA GLY A 136 -2.95 -4.75 19.38
C GLY A 136 -2.06 -3.58 19.81
N MET A 137 -1.66 -2.69 18.91
CA MET A 137 -0.89 -1.49 19.27
C MET A 137 -1.70 -0.46 20.07
N PHE A 138 -3.04 -0.52 19.99
CA PHE A 138 -3.95 0.41 20.69
C PHE A 138 -4.29 -0.05 22.11
N HIS A 139 -3.94 -1.29 22.47
CA HIS A 139 -4.07 -1.82 23.83
C HIS A 139 -2.70 -1.88 24.50
N THR A 140 -2.52 -1.22 25.66
CA THR A 140 -1.21 -1.03 26.29
C THR A 140 -0.40 -2.31 26.51
N GLU A 141 -0.99 -3.33 27.14
CA GLU A 141 -0.28 -4.59 27.41
C GLU A 141 0.09 -5.35 26.12
N SER A 142 -0.80 -5.33 25.13
CA SER A 142 -0.54 -5.94 23.82
C SER A 142 0.54 -5.16 23.06
N ARG A 143 0.53 -3.82 23.12
CA ARG A 143 1.54 -2.96 22.51
C ARG A 143 2.91 -3.26 23.07
N HIS A 144 3.05 -3.32 24.40
CA HIS A 144 4.33 -3.67 25.05
C HIS A 144 4.81 -5.05 24.60
N SER A 145 3.91 -6.04 24.59
CA SER A 145 4.24 -7.40 24.15
C SER A 145 4.69 -7.47 22.68
N ILE A 146 4.04 -6.71 21.79
CA ILE A 146 4.42 -6.61 20.36
C ILE A 146 5.80 -5.96 20.24
N VAL A 147 6.02 -4.82 20.91
CA VAL A 147 7.29 -4.09 20.83
C VAL A 147 8.45 -4.94 21.34
N ASP A 148 8.29 -5.59 22.49
CA ASP A 148 9.31 -6.44 23.08
C ASP A 148 9.60 -7.69 22.22
N ALA A 149 8.59 -8.21 21.53
CA ALA A 149 8.75 -9.36 20.63
C ALA A 149 9.50 -9.00 19.35
N LEU A 150 9.32 -7.79 18.81
CA LEU A 150 9.79 -7.40 17.48
C LEU A 150 11.10 -6.63 17.48
N TYR A 151 11.29 -5.75 18.45
CA TYR A 151 12.47 -4.90 18.51
C TYR A 151 13.62 -5.59 19.24
N THR A 152 14.83 -5.08 19.05
CA THR A 152 15.94 -5.40 19.94
C THR A 152 15.60 -4.93 21.36
N SER A 153 16.17 -5.58 22.40
CA SER A 153 15.94 -5.17 23.79
C SER A 153 16.23 -3.68 24.02
N ASP A 154 17.31 -3.19 23.42
CA ASP A 154 17.74 -1.80 23.56
C ASP A 154 16.80 -0.82 22.84
N ALA A 155 16.25 -1.21 21.69
CA ALA A 155 15.28 -0.40 20.97
C ALA A 155 13.92 -0.42 21.66
N ALA A 156 13.43 -1.59 22.10
CA ALA A 156 12.19 -1.73 22.85
C ALA A 156 12.20 -0.87 24.12
N ALA A 157 13.27 -0.93 24.92
CA ALA A 157 13.43 -0.13 26.13
C ALA A 157 13.39 1.39 25.86
N LYS A 158 13.86 1.84 24.70
CA LYS A 158 13.83 3.26 24.29
C LYS A 158 12.47 3.68 23.73
N LEU A 159 11.69 2.75 23.21
CA LEU A 159 10.42 3.01 22.54
C LEU A 159 9.20 2.93 23.48
N GLN A 160 9.28 2.21 24.60
CA GLN A 160 8.12 2.04 25.50
C GLN A 160 7.50 3.37 25.92
N THR A 161 8.27 4.28 26.56
CA THR A 161 7.72 5.57 27.02
C THR A 161 7.18 6.44 25.87
N PRO A 162 7.93 6.68 24.78
CA PRO A 162 7.40 7.47 23.66
C PRO A 162 6.14 6.87 23.02
N LEU A 163 6.04 5.54 22.96
CA LEU A 163 4.84 4.88 22.44
C LEU A 163 3.66 5.02 23.42
N ASP A 164 3.88 4.91 24.72
CA ASP A 164 2.80 5.12 25.70
C ASP A 164 2.27 6.55 25.68
N GLU A 165 3.15 7.53 25.45
CA GLU A 165 2.75 8.93 25.22
C GLU A 165 1.98 9.10 23.90
N ALA A 166 2.45 8.46 22.82
CA ALA A 166 1.80 8.52 21.51
C ALA A 166 0.41 7.86 21.50
N TYR A 167 0.23 6.78 22.26
CA TYR A 167 -1.04 6.06 22.46
C TYR A 167 -1.76 6.50 23.74
N SER A 168 -1.63 7.77 24.11
CA SER A 168 -2.29 8.35 25.28
C SER A 168 -3.82 8.27 25.20
N ALA A 169 -4.49 8.37 26.35
CA ALA A 169 -5.95 8.37 26.44
C ALA A 169 -6.60 9.46 25.57
N ASP A 170 -5.97 10.63 25.45
CA ASP A 170 -6.45 11.71 24.58
C ASP A 170 -6.39 11.32 23.10
N PHE A 171 -5.31 10.67 22.67
CA PHE A 171 -5.19 10.15 21.31
C PHE A 171 -6.24 9.06 21.03
N LEU A 172 -6.39 8.09 21.94
CA LEU A 172 -7.38 7.03 21.83
C LEU A 172 -8.81 7.60 21.77
N SER A 173 -9.12 8.57 22.63
CA SER A 173 -10.41 9.26 22.63
C SER A 173 -10.70 9.99 21.32
N ASN A 174 -9.69 10.63 20.71
CA ASN A 174 -9.83 11.25 19.38
C ASN A 174 -10.11 10.23 18.27
N MET A 175 -9.77 8.95 18.47
CA MET A 175 -10.12 7.83 17.58
C MET A 175 -11.47 7.18 17.95
N GLY A 176 -12.17 7.70 18.95
CA GLY A 176 -13.42 7.13 19.44
C GLY A 176 -13.23 5.90 20.33
N LEU A 177 -12.01 5.63 20.80
CA LEU A 177 -11.71 4.53 21.71
C LEU A 177 -11.77 5.00 23.17
N ASP A 178 -12.00 4.07 24.10
CA ASP A 178 -11.79 4.32 25.53
C ASP A 178 -10.30 4.33 25.90
N SER A 179 -10.00 4.59 27.18
CA SER A 179 -8.62 4.62 27.69
C SER A 179 -7.89 3.29 27.62
N ASP A 180 -8.62 2.18 27.48
CA ASP A 180 -8.08 0.83 27.35
C ASP A 180 -7.94 0.42 25.86
N GLY A 181 -8.33 1.29 24.92
CA GLY A 181 -8.24 1.07 23.48
C GLY A 181 -9.46 0.34 22.89
N ASN A 182 -10.56 0.20 23.63
CA ASN A 182 -11.76 -0.49 23.14
C ASN A 182 -12.69 0.46 22.37
N PRO A 183 -13.34 -0.03 21.30
CA PRO A 183 -14.40 0.72 20.63
C PRO A 183 -15.69 0.78 21.47
N PRO A 184 -16.59 1.73 21.19
CA PRO A 184 -17.91 1.79 21.81
C PRO A 184 -18.74 0.53 21.48
N GLU A 185 -19.70 0.21 22.35
CA GLU A 185 -20.60 -0.93 22.14
C GLU A 185 -21.29 -0.85 20.76
N GLY A 186 -21.31 -1.99 20.05
CA GLY A 186 -21.88 -2.08 18.71
C GLY A 186 -21.03 -1.45 17.59
N SER A 187 -19.80 -1.05 17.89
CA SER A 187 -18.82 -0.58 16.91
C SER A 187 -17.62 -1.52 16.82
N THR A 188 -16.95 -1.51 15.67
CA THR A 188 -15.75 -2.30 15.38
C THR A 188 -14.64 -1.33 15.01
N PHE A 189 -13.61 -1.24 15.85
CA PHE A 189 -12.40 -0.54 15.46
C PHE A 189 -11.60 -1.42 14.50
N VAL A 190 -11.20 -0.84 13.37
CA VAL A 190 -10.40 -1.50 12.35
C VAL A 190 -9.04 -0.84 12.33
N SER A 191 -8.00 -1.66 12.51
CA SER A 191 -6.62 -1.28 12.23
C SER A 191 -5.92 -2.53 11.69
N ARG A 192 -5.66 -2.54 10.38
CA ARG A 192 -5.09 -3.68 9.66
C ARG A 192 -4.08 -3.20 8.64
N VAL A 193 -2.98 -3.92 8.51
CA VAL A 193 -1.98 -3.74 7.45
C VAL A 193 -1.92 -4.98 6.59
N THR A 194 -1.94 -4.78 5.27
CA THR A 194 -1.77 -5.82 4.26
C THR A 194 -0.53 -5.52 3.44
N PRO A 195 0.59 -6.23 3.67
CA PRO A 195 1.77 -6.13 2.81
C PRO A 195 1.42 -6.51 1.37
N LEU A 196 1.83 -5.68 0.42
CA LEU A 196 1.64 -5.89 -1.02
C LEU A 196 2.96 -6.26 -1.71
N GLY A 197 4.09 -5.91 -1.10
CA GLY A 197 5.41 -6.32 -1.58
C GLY A 197 6.52 -5.90 -0.62
N THR A 198 7.65 -6.58 -0.75
CA THR A 198 8.88 -6.31 -0.01
C THR A 198 10.05 -6.12 -0.96
N THR A 199 11.00 -5.28 -0.58
CA THR A 199 12.29 -5.15 -1.26
C THR A 199 13.41 -5.06 -0.24
N VAL A 200 14.44 -5.89 -0.43
CA VAL A 200 15.67 -5.83 0.36
C VAL A 200 16.53 -4.73 -0.23
N GLN A 201 16.80 -3.71 0.58
CA GLN A 201 17.67 -2.58 0.21
C GLN A 201 19.12 -2.84 0.56
N ASP A 202 19.36 -3.62 1.61
CA ASP A 202 20.67 -4.06 2.06
C ASP A 202 20.54 -5.39 2.81
N TYR A 203 21.54 -6.27 2.68
CA TYR A 203 21.57 -7.55 3.37
C TYR A 203 22.99 -7.99 3.69
N GLY A 204 23.21 -8.39 4.94
CA GLY A 204 24.42 -9.03 5.40
C GLY A 204 24.13 -10.06 6.49
N ASP A 205 25.17 -10.76 6.93
CA ASP A 205 25.04 -11.90 7.85
C ASP A 205 24.41 -11.56 9.21
N THR A 206 24.46 -10.29 9.63
CA THR A 206 23.96 -9.84 10.94
C THR A 206 23.01 -8.65 10.88
N GLY A 207 22.78 -8.08 9.69
CA GLY A 207 22.00 -6.87 9.52
C GLY A 207 21.35 -6.82 8.15
N ALA A 208 20.18 -6.19 8.06
CA ALA A 208 19.45 -6.05 6.82
C ALA A 208 18.59 -4.80 6.84
N LYS A 209 18.27 -4.28 5.66
CA LYS A 209 17.32 -3.20 5.49
C LYS A 209 16.24 -3.61 4.50
N VAL A 210 14.99 -3.58 4.94
CA VAL A 210 13.85 -4.03 4.13
C VAL A 210 12.78 -2.96 4.09
N ALA A 211 12.29 -2.65 2.89
CA ALA A 211 11.09 -1.84 2.71
C ALA A 211 9.88 -2.72 2.36
N VAL A 212 8.76 -2.43 3.01
CA VAL A 212 7.46 -3.09 2.85
C VAL A 212 6.48 -2.06 2.31
N TRP A 213 5.99 -2.25 1.09
CA TRP A 213 4.88 -1.49 0.54
C TRP A 213 3.58 -2.16 0.94
N TYR A 214 2.65 -1.40 1.53
CA TYR A 214 1.44 -1.95 2.11
C TYR A 214 0.23 -1.02 1.97
N MET A 215 -0.95 -1.63 2.07
CA MET A 215 -2.21 -0.93 2.26
C MET A 215 -2.67 -1.11 3.70
N GLY A 216 -3.05 -0.01 4.37
CA GLY A 216 -3.66 -0.03 5.70
C GLY A 216 -5.16 0.21 5.62
N LEU A 217 -5.95 -0.48 6.44
CA LEU A 217 -7.34 -0.14 6.73
C LEU A 217 -7.41 0.40 8.15
N ILE A 218 -7.92 1.60 8.32
CA ILE A 218 -8.07 2.22 9.64
C ILE A 218 -9.36 3.02 9.75
N GLY A 219 -10.00 2.92 10.91
CA GLY A 219 -11.18 3.71 11.27
C GLY A 219 -12.17 2.91 12.11
N MET A 220 -13.35 3.48 12.29
CA MET A 220 -14.42 2.94 13.12
C MET A 220 -15.61 2.52 12.24
N SER A 221 -16.01 1.26 12.34
CA SER A 221 -17.25 0.78 11.74
C SER A 221 -18.35 0.75 12.80
N GLY A 222 -19.48 1.39 12.54
CA GLY A 222 -20.63 1.39 13.45
C GLY A 222 -21.67 2.43 13.04
N LYS A 223 -22.94 2.20 13.38
CA LYS A 223 -24.08 3.04 12.92
C LYS A 223 -23.94 4.53 13.27
N SER A 224 -23.20 4.84 14.33
CA SER A 224 -22.96 6.21 14.80
C SER A 224 -21.52 6.66 14.60
N SER A 225 -20.71 5.91 13.85
CA SER A 225 -19.33 6.27 13.56
C SER A 225 -19.28 7.54 12.71
N THR A 226 -18.44 8.49 13.12
CA THR A 226 -18.07 9.68 12.34
C THR A 226 -16.68 9.56 11.74
N ASP A 227 -15.99 8.43 11.95
CA ASP A 227 -14.66 8.13 11.43
C ASP A 227 -14.73 6.81 10.64
N PRO A 228 -15.19 6.83 9.38
CA PRO A 228 -15.39 5.61 8.61
C PRO A 228 -14.06 4.92 8.33
N VAL A 229 -14.09 3.60 8.12
CA VAL A 229 -12.90 2.83 7.73
C VAL A 229 -12.44 3.27 6.35
N THR A 230 -11.20 3.74 6.25
CA THR A 230 -10.58 4.19 5.00
C THR A 230 -9.30 3.40 4.70
N SER A 231 -8.88 3.43 3.44
CA SER A 231 -7.61 2.85 3.02
C SER A 231 -6.48 3.89 3.01
N THR A 232 -5.30 3.46 3.43
CA THR A 232 -4.05 4.23 3.36
C THR A 232 -3.02 3.43 2.58
N TRP A 233 -2.13 4.14 1.90
CA TRP A 233 -1.05 3.53 1.11
C TRP A 233 0.27 4.06 1.61
N LYS A 234 1.18 3.15 1.99
CA LYS A 234 2.39 3.53 2.71
C LYS A 234 3.53 2.56 2.42
N THR A 235 4.75 3.02 2.71
CA THR A 235 5.95 2.20 2.72
C THR A 235 6.56 2.25 4.12
N TRP A 236 6.73 1.09 4.75
CA TRP A 236 7.49 0.94 6.00
C TRP A 236 8.90 0.45 5.68
N THR A 237 9.94 1.07 6.23
CA THR A 237 11.32 0.62 6.12
C THR A 237 11.83 0.20 7.48
N PHE A 238 12.40 -0.99 7.58
CA PHE A 238 12.96 -1.56 8.79
C PHE A 238 14.47 -1.73 8.63
N ASP A 239 15.24 -1.25 9.60
CA ASP A 239 16.63 -1.66 9.82
C ASP A 239 16.61 -2.79 10.85
N LEU A 240 17.05 -3.96 10.44
CA LEU A 240 16.96 -5.21 11.19
C LEU A 240 18.34 -5.72 11.56
N GLN A 241 18.43 -6.42 12.68
CA GLN A 241 19.61 -7.18 13.08
C GLN A 241 19.25 -8.62 13.39
N TRP A 242 20.19 -9.54 13.13
CA TRP A 242 20.05 -10.93 13.55
C TRP A 242 20.44 -11.06 15.02
N SER A 243 19.52 -11.54 15.87
CA SER A 243 19.77 -11.73 17.30
C SER A 243 18.98 -12.91 17.84
N ASN A 244 19.63 -13.74 18.65
CA ASN A 244 19.02 -14.88 19.35
C ASN A 244 18.22 -15.82 18.43
N GLY A 245 18.68 -16.02 17.20
CA GLY A 245 18.05 -16.93 16.24
C GLY A 245 16.84 -16.35 15.49
N ASP A 246 16.64 -15.03 15.52
CA ASP A 246 15.59 -14.35 14.77
C ASP A 246 16.05 -12.98 14.26
N TRP A 247 15.32 -12.40 13.32
CA TRP A 247 15.46 -10.99 12.97
C TRP A 247 14.80 -10.11 14.04
N LYS A 248 15.38 -8.94 14.33
CA LYS A 248 14.84 -7.96 15.28
C LYS A 248 14.99 -6.54 14.73
N ILE A 249 14.00 -5.70 14.98
CA ILE A 249 14.00 -4.31 14.53
C ILE A 249 14.94 -3.49 15.43
N VAL A 250 15.89 -2.81 14.80
CA VAL A 250 16.76 -1.82 15.45
C VAL A 250 16.11 -0.45 15.37
N THR A 251 15.69 -0.07 14.17
CA THR A 251 14.96 1.16 13.87
C THR A 251 14.00 0.92 12.72
N ASP A 252 12.99 1.76 12.62
CA ASP A 252 12.09 1.75 11.49
C ASP A 252 11.69 3.19 11.10
N SER A 253 11.16 3.33 9.90
CA SER A 253 10.61 4.60 9.41
C SER A 253 9.51 4.32 8.41
N GLN A 254 8.61 5.28 8.20
CA GLN A 254 7.50 5.10 7.28
C GLN A 254 7.30 6.36 6.46
N LYS A 255 6.81 6.19 5.23
CA LYS A 255 6.40 7.29 4.35
C LYS A 255 5.08 6.97 3.67
N ASP A 256 4.38 8.01 3.24
CA ASP A 256 3.18 7.86 2.44
C ASP A 256 3.51 7.36 1.02
N GLY A 257 2.60 6.54 0.51
CA GLY A 257 2.63 5.99 -0.84
C GLY A 257 3.76 4.99 -1.12
N PRO A 258 3.95 4.67 -2.42
CA PRO A 258 3.14 5.14 -3.55
C PRO A 258 1.69 4.64 -3.44
N ALA A 259 0.72 5.52 -3.74
CA ALA A 259 -0.69 5.17 -3.78
C ALA A 259 -1.12 5.01 -5.25
N PRO A 260 -1.89 3.96 -5.60
CA PRO A 260 -2.55 3.90 -6.90
C PRO A 260 -3.60 5.01 -6.99
N VAL A 261 -4.04 5.30 -8.22
CA VAL A 261 -5.17 6.21 -8.44
C VAL A 261 -6.41 5.61 -7.76
N PRO A 262 -7.12 6.35 -6.90
CA PRO A 262 -8.34 5.86 -6.28
C PRO A 262 -9.39 5.48 -7.32
N GLY A 263 -10.03 4.33 -7.13
CA GLY A 263 -11.24 3.96 -7.88
C GLY A 263 -12.45 4.79 -7.44
N ASP A 264 -13.53 4.75 -8.23
CA ASP A 264 -14.84 5.31 -7.87
C ASP A 264 -15.75 4.20 -7.33
N ASP A 265 -15.26 3.51 -6.30
CA ASP A 265 -15.96 2.39 -5.68
C ASP A 265 -17.06 2.92 -4.75
N GLN A 266 -18.24 2.31 -4.80
CA GLN A 266 -19.30 2.60 -3.83
C GLN A 266 -18.83 2.23 -2.43
N ALA A 267 -18.95 3.15 -1.48
CA ALA A 267 -18.62 2.89 -0.08
C ALA A 267 -19.53 1.78 0.49
N ALA A 268 -18.91 0.79 1.14
CA ALA A 268 -19.61 -0.25 1.89
C ALA A 268 -20.31 0.34 3.13
N THR A 269 -21.38 -0.32 3.56
CA THR A 269 -22.03 -0.03 4.85
C THR A 269 -21.14 -0.44 6.01
N SER A 270 -21.38 0.14 7.20
CA SER A 270 -20.68 -0.27 8.42
C SER A 270 -20.92 -1.74 8.75
N GLU A 271 -22.14 -2.24 8.56
CA GLU A 271 -22.46 -3.65 8.78
C GLU A 271 -21.65 -4.57 7.86
N GLU A 272 -21.47 -4.21 6.59
CA GLU A 272 -20.64 -4.98 5.65
C GLU A 272 -19.16 -4.98 6.07
N ILE A 273 -18.60 -3.84 6.48
CA ILE A 273 -17.21 -3.75 6.93
C ILE A 273 -16.98 -4.52 8.24
N SER A 274 -17.86 -4.35 9.24
CA SER A 274 -17.77 -5.09 10.50
C SER A 274 -17.83 -6.60 10.26
N LYS A 275 -18.75 -7.06 9.42
CA LYS A 275 -18.86 -8.48 9.03
C LYS A 275 -17.59 -8.97 8.33
N ALA A 276 -17.03 -8.19 7.41
CA ALA A 276 -15.78 -8.55 6.74
C ALA A 276 -14.61 -8.66 7.73
N VAL A 277 -14.55 -7.79 8.74
CA VAL A 277 -13.52 -7.85 9.79
C VAL A 277 -13.66 -9.12 10.62
N GLU A 278 -14.89 -9.55 10.93
CA GLU A 278 -15.15 -10.78 11.69
C GLU A 278 -14.88 -12.05 10.88
N GLU A 279 -15.28 -12.09 9.61
CA GLU A 279 -15.22 -13.29 8.77
C GLU A 279 -13.86 -13.50 8.10
N TYR A 280 -13.15 -12.42 7.75
CA TYR A 280 -11.83 -12.49 7.12
C TYR A 280 -10.72 -12.31 8.15
N GLY A 281 -10.06 -13.43 8.48
CA GLY A 281 -8.89 -13.46 9.34
C GLY A 281 -7.72 -12.63 8.79
N GLY A 282 -6.80 -12.25 9.69
CA GLY A 282 -5.60 -11.48 9.33
C GLY A 282 -4.61 -12.30 8.49
N PHE A 283 -3.84 -11.61 7.65
CA PHE A 283 -2.78 -12.24 6.87
C PHE A 283 -1.57 -12.57 7.74
N THR A 284 -0.98 -13.75 7.51
CA THR A 284 0.40 -14.08 7.93
C THR A 284 1.18 -14.30 6.64
N TYR A 285 2.27 -13.57 6.46
CA TYR A 285 3.11 -13.70 5.28
C TYR A 285 4.11 -14.84 5.47
N ALA A 286 4.30 -15.67 4.44
CA ALA A 286 5.32 -16.70 4.44
C ALA A 286 5.97 -16.78 3.06
N ARG A 287 7.23 -16.39 3.01
CA ARG A 287 8.20 -16.64 1.95
C ARG A 287 9.38 -17.31 2.62
#